data_AF-A0A934RFK2-F1
#
_entry.id   AF-A0A934RFK2-F1
#
_cell.length_a   1.000
_cell.length_b   1.000
_cell.length_c   1.000
_cell.angle_alpha   90.00
_cell.angle_beta   90.00
_cell.angle_gamma   90.00
#
_symmetry.space_group_name_H-M   'P 1'
#
loop_
_entity.id
_entity.type
_entity.pdbx_description
1 polymer ?
#
loop_
_entity_poly.entity_id
_entity_poly.type
_entity_poly.pdbx_seq_one_letter_code
_entity_poly.pdbx_strand_id
1 'polypeptide(L)'
;MKIRQRLMTGALALMTSLAALAADDHDPAKKEAGPNGGRLVTAVEPHLELLVTEDRKVKITFLDEKKQAVDPGETTVKLTCGERANPVRMTFEKDGKSLVSKEVLPEGKNFPAVLQVKSNGKPVFERFQLNLADCPGCEYLEYACTCDHEH
;
A
#
# COMPACT_ATOMS: atom_id res chain seq x y z
N MET A 1 25.92 -3.92 -56.00
CA MET A 1 25.72 -3.36 -57.37
C MET A 1 24.23 -3.08 -57.52
N LYS A 2 23.67 -1.90 -57.78
CA LYS A 2 24.12 -0.52 -57.99
C LYS A 2 22.93 0.41 -57.65
N ILE A 3 23.18 1.46 -56.84
CA ILE A 3 22.88 2.91 -57.06
C ILE A 3 21.40 3.28 -57.39
N ARG A 4 20.70 4.26 -56.79
CA ARG A 4 20.83 5.75 -56.78
C ARG A 4 19.68 6.28 -55.90
N GLN A 5 19.86 7.01 -54.79
CA GLN A 5 20.36 8.37 -54.59
C GLN A 5 19.57 9.46 -55.37
N ARG A 6 19.09 10.48 -54.61
CA ARG A 6 18.73 11.89 -54.93
C ARG A 6 17.35 12.26 -54.35
N LEU A 7 17.03 13.46 -53.83
CA LEU A 7 17.68 14.75 -53.55
C LEU A 7 16.66 15.51 -52.64
N MET A 8 17.06 16.06 -51.49
CA MET A 8 17.20 17.52 -51.20
C MET A 8 15.93 18.40 -51.32
N THR A 9 15.54 19.00 -50.18
CA THR A 9 15.00 20.37 -49.90
C THR A 9 13.95 20.24 -48.77
N GLY A 10 13.97 20.93 -47.63
CA GLY A 10 14.62 22.17 -47.21
C GLY A 10 13.53 23.07 -46.60
N ALA A 11 13.52 23.31 -45.29
CA ALA A 11 12.91 24.50 -44.67
C ALA A 11 13.24 24.58 -43.17
N LEU A 12 13.85 25.72 -42.83
CA LEU A 12 14.17 26.25 -41.51
C LEU A 12 12.90 26.77 -40.82
N ALA A 13 12.69 26.44 -39.54
CA ALA A 13 11.84 27.23 -38.66
C ALA A 13 12.36 27.14 -37.21
N LEU A 14 13.06 28.21 -36.82
CA LEU A 14 13.46 28.53 -35.45
C LEU A 14 12.20 28.99 -34.69
N MET A 15 11.76 28.25 -33.67
CA MET A 15 10.69 28.67 -32.78
C MET A 15 11.10 28.45 -31.32
N THR A 16 11.39 29.59 -30.68
CA THR A 16 11.03 29.98 -29.31
C THR A 16 11.24 28.99 -28.17
N SER A 17 12.20 29.38 -27.33
CA SER A 17 12.39 28.99 -25.93
C SER A 17 11.08 28.93 -25.15
N LEU A 18 10.84 27.81 -24.44
CA LEU A 18 9.95 27.78 -23.29
C LEU A 18 10.69 27.08 -22.15
N ALA A 19 10.91 27.83 -21.08
CA ALA A 19 11.54 27.36 -19.86
C ALA A 19 10.69 26.23 -19.24
N ALA A 20 11.24 25.02 -19.18
CA ALA A 20 10.76 24.01 -18.26
C ALA A 20 11.40 24.30 -16.90
N LEU A 21 10.79 25.21 -16.13
CA LEU A 21 10.91 25.10 -14.68
C LEU A 21 10.22 23.79 -14.32
N ALA A 22 11.00 22.81 -13.89
CA ALA A 22 10.48 21.69 -13.13
C ALA A 22 9.88 22.29 -11.85
N ALA A 23 8.57 22.52 -11.89
CA ALA A 23 7.80 22.63 -10.67
C ALA A 23 7.89 21.25 -10.03
N ASP A 24 8.58 21.17 -8.90
CA ASP A 24 8.42 20.10 -7.93
C ASP A 24 6.98 20.23 -7.41
N ASP A 25 6.02 19.72 -8.18
CA ASP A 25 4.66 19.50 -7.73
C ASP A 25 4.76 18.32 -6.75
N HIS A 26 4.92 18.66 -5.47
CA HIS A 26 4.58 17.76 -4.37
C HIS A 26 3.05 17.59 -4.34
N ASP A 27 2.49 17.03 -5.40
CA ASP A 27 1.14 16.49 -5.38
C ASP A 27 1.17 15.39 -4.31
N PRO A 28 0.37 15.47 -3.24
CA PRO A 28 0.34 14.40 -2.25
C PRO A 28 0.01 13.12 -3.01
N ALA A 29 0.93 12.16 -2.99
CA ALA A 29 0.75 10.90 -3.69
C ALA A 29 -0.65 10.37 -3.37
N LYS A 30 -1.45 10.17 -4.42
CA LYS A 30 -2.84 9.72 -4.28
C LYS A 30 -2.86 8.51 -3.34
N LYS A 31 -3.78 8.48 -2.38
CA LYS A 31 -3.96 7.30 -1.53
C LYS A 31 -4.32 6.14 -2.45
N GLU A 32 -3.56 5.05 -2.38
CA GLU A 32 -3.76 3.88 -3.21
C GLU A 32 -4.09 2.70 -2.32
N ALA A 33 -5.10 1.93 -2.72
CA ALA A 33 -5.42 0.66 -2.10
C ALA A 33 -4.36 -0.38 -2.48
N GLY A 34 -4.24 -1.40 -1.64
CA GLY A 34 -3.45 -2.58 -1.98
C GLY A 34 -4.07 -3.37 -3.13
N PRO A 35 -3.30 -4.23 -3.81
CA PRO A 35 -3.74 -4.99 -4.99
C PRO A 35 -4.87 -5.98 -4.69
N ASN A 36 -5.13 -6.31 -3.43
CA ASN A 36 -6.24 -7.17 -3.00
C ASN A 36 -7.36 -6.38 -2.30
N GLY A 37 -7.37 -5.04 -2.40
CA GLY A 37 -8.37 -4.17 -1.76
C GLY A 37 -8.14 -3.96 -0.26
N GLY A 38 -6.97 -4.32 0.25
CA GLY A 38 -6.55 -4.05 1.62
C GLY A 38 -5.88 -2.69 1.76
N ARG A 39 -5.50 -2.36 3.00
CA ARG A 39 -4.74 -1.15 3.33
C ARG A 39 -3.29 -1.31 2.91
N LEU A 40 -2.81 -0.43 2.05
CA LEU A 40 -1.38 -0.35 1.71
C LEU A 40 -0.61 0.38 2.83
N VAL A 41 0.51 -0.20 3.25
CA VAL A 41 1.43 0.35 4.25
C VAL A 41 2.79 0.54 3.60
N THR A 42 3.14 1.80 3.37
CA THR A 42 4.36 2.21 2.66
C THR A 42 5.49 2.66 3.59
N ALA A 43 5.26 2.70 4.91
CA ALA A 43 6.25 3.09 5.93
C ALA A 43 7.37 2.06 6.15
N VAL A 44 7.32 0.92 5.46
CA VAL A 44 8.31 -0.17 5.53
C VAL A 44 8.68 -0.65 4.14
N GLU A 45 9.88 -1.17 3.99
CA GLU A 45 10.36 -1.83 2.76
C GLU A 45 10.73 -3.29 3.04
N PRO A 46 10.24 -4.26 2.23
CA PRO A 46 9.21 -4.09 1.19
C PRO A 46 7.90 -3.54 1.76
N HIS A 47 7.14 -2.79 0.96
CA HIS A 47 5.80 -2.33 1.33
C HIS A 47 4.94 -3.54 1.67
N LEU A 48 3.85 -3.35 2.40
CA LEU A 48 2.92 -4.44 2.66
C LEU A 48 1.47 -3.99 2.51
N GLU A 49 0.63 -4.94 2.17
CA GLU A 49 -0.82 -4.80 2.24
C GLU A 49 -1.34 -5.57 3.45
N LEU A 50 -2.22 -4.93 4.21
CA LEU A 50 -3.02 -5.54 5.25
C LEU A 50 -4.45 -5.73 4.72
N LEU A 51 -4.89 -6.97 4.61
CA LEU A 51 -6.23 -7.35 4.17
C LEU A 51 -6.98 -8.06 5.29
N VAL A 52 -8.21 -7.65 5.56
CA VAL A 52 -9.13 -8.42 6.40
C VAL A 52 -9.89 -9.41 5.53
N THR A 53 -9.76 -10.70 5.84
CA THR A 53 -10.40 -11.80 5.09
C THR A 53 -11.85 -12.01 5.54
N GLU A 54 -12.61 -12.78 4.78
CA GLU A 54 -14.02 -13.09 5.07
C GLU A 54 -14.20 -13.81 6.42
N ASP A 55 -13.22 -14.64 6.82
CA ASP A 55 -13.19 -15.32 8.13
C ASP A 55 -12.67 -14.42 9.27
N ARG A 56 -12.58 -13.10 9.03
CA ARG A 56 -12.12 -12.07 9.98
C ARG A 56 -10.68 -12.28 10.47
N LYS A 57 -9.87 -12.99 9.71
CA LYS A 57 -8.42 -12.99 9.89
C LYS A 57 -7.79 -11.80 9.19
N VAL A 58 -6.52 -11.58 9.51
CA VAL A 58 -5.70 -10.56 8.84
C VAL A 58 -4.65 -11.26 8.02
N LYS A 59 -4.61 -10.94 6.73
CA LYS A 59 -3.58 -11.39 5.79
C LYS A 59 -2.65 -10.21 5.50
N ILE A 60 -1.35 -10.46 5.65
CA ILE A 60 -0.28 -9.53 5.31
C ILE A 60 0.42 -10.03 4.07
N THR A 61 0.51 -9.21 3.04
CA THR A 61 1.26 -9.54 1.81
C THR A 61 2.33 -8.49 1.61
N PHE A 62 3.60 -8.89 1.57
CA PHE A 62 4.69 -7.99 1.23
C PHE A 62 4.75 -7.80 -0.28
N LEU A 63 4.98 -6.56 -0.70
CA LEU A 63 4.86 -6.10 -2.07
C LEU A 63 6.16 -5.45 -2.54
N ASP A 64 6.56 -5.77 -3.77
CA ASP A 64 7.60 -5.02 -4.48
C ASP A 64 7.06 -3.68 -5.03
N GLU A 65 7.93 -2.90 -5.68
CA GLU A 65 7.58 -1.63 -6.34
C GLU A 65 6.49 -1.78 -7.42
N LYS A 66 6.29 -2.99 -7.95
CA LYS A 66 5.27 -3.31 -8.94
C LYS A 66 3.99 -3.85 -8.30
N LYS A 67 3.87 -3.77 -6.97
CA LYS A 67 2.77 -4.30 -6.16
C LYS A 67 2.57 -5.80 -6.31
N GLN A 68 3.64 -6.55 -6.55
CA GLN A 68 3.61 -8.01 -6.63
C GLN A 68 4.05 -8.64 -5.31
N ALA A 69 3.41 -9.76 -4.96
CA ALA A 69 3.73 -10.48 -3.74
C ALA A 69 5.17 -11.02 -3.74
N VAL A 70 5.93 -10.65 -2.71
CA VAL A 70 7.30 -11.12 -2.43
C VAL A 70 7.36 -11.91 -1.12
N ASP A 71 8.44 -12.67 -0.92
CA ASP A 71 8.61 -13.45 0.31
C ASP A 71 8.82 -12.51 1.51
N PRO A 72 8.16 -12.76 2.67
CA PRO A 72 8.35 -11.95 3.88
C PRO A 72 9.76 -12.04 4.49
N GLY A 73 10.57 -13.04 4.08
CA GLY A 73 11.87 -13.32 4.67
C GLY A 73 11.76 -13.64 6.16
N GLU A 74 12.62 -13.05 6.97
CA GLU A 74 12.60 -13.15 8.44
C GLU A 74 11.74 -12.06 9.11
N THR A 75 10.96 -11.30 8.33
CA THR A 75 10.13 -10.23 8.85
C THR A 75 9.06 -10.76 9.80
N THR A 76 9.04 -10.22 11.02
CA THR A 76 8.01 -10.50 12.01
C THR A 76 6.96 -9.39 12.00
N VAL A 77 5.69 -9.78 11.99
CA VAL A 77 4.55 -8.86 12.08
C VAL A 77 3.73 -9.18 13.33
N LYS A 78 3.25 -8.14 14.01
CA LYS A 78 2.26 -8.23 15.09
C LYS A 78 1.20 -7.15 14.88
N LEU A 79 -0.05 -7.49 15.19
CA LEU A 79 -1.14 -6.53 15.16
C LEU A 79 -1.76 -6.47 16.56
N THR A 80 -1.93 -5.27 17.10
CA THR A 80 -2.69 -5.06 18.33
C THR A 80 -3.92 -4.24 18.00
N CYS A 81 -5.10 -4.72 18.36
CA CYS A 81 -6.36 -4.08 18.00
C CYS A 81 -7.48 -4.30 19.04
N GLY A 82 -8.64 -3.70 18.82
CA GLY A 82 -9.79 -3.79 19.72
C GLY A 82 -9.84 -2.66 20.74
N GLU A 83 -10.50 -2.90 21.87
CA GLU A 83 -10.64 -1.90 22.93
C GLU A 83 -9.30 -1.58 23.58
N ARG A 84 -9.05 -0.30 23.85
CA ARG A 84 -7.80 0.12 24.52
C ARG A 84 -7.63 -0.48 25.92
N ALA A 85 -8.74 -0.74 26.61
CA ALA A 85 -8.74 -1.38 27.93
C ALA A 85 -8.41 -2.88 27.87
N ASN A 86 -8.81 -3.55 26.78
CA ASN A 86 -8.68 -5.00 26.59
C ASN A 86 -8.21 -5.32 25.16
N PRO A 87 -6.95 -5.01 24.82
CA PRO A 87 -6.47 -5.16 23.45
C PRO A 87 -6.27 -6.64 23.09
N VAL A 88 -6.68 -7.01 21.88
CA VAL A 88 -6.34 -8.29 21.25
C VAL A 88 -4.99 -8.15 20.57
N ARG A 89 -4.07 -9.05 20.90
CA ARG A 89 -2.75 -9.16 20.27
C ARG A 89 -2.77 -10.34 19.31
N MET A 90 -2.54 -10.07 18.04
CA MET A 90 -2.54 -11.05 16.98
C MET A 90 -1.11 -11.36 16.54
N THR A 91 -0.87 -12.64 16.29
CA THR A 91 0.37 -13.20 15.77
C THR A 91 0.11 -13.83 14.42
N PHE A 92 1.14 -13.95 13.60
CA PHE A 92 1.00 -14.40 12.23
C PHE A 92 1.84 -15.65 11.97
N GLU A 93 1.37 -16.46 11.03
CA GLU A 93 2.08 -17.61 10.48
C GLU A 93 2.20 -17.47 8.96
N LYS A 94 3.24 -18.08 8.41
CA LYS A 94 3.52 -18.02 6.97
C LYS A 94 2.51 -18.87 6.21
N ASP A 95 1.89 -18.27 5.21
CA ASP A 95 0.99 -18.91 4.25
C ASP A 95 1.44 -18.52 2.83
N GLY A 96 2.29 -19.37 2.23
CA GLY A 96 2.95 -19.07 0.97
C GLY A 96 3.81 -17.81 1.05
N LYS A 97 3.46 -16.79 0.25
CA LYS A 97 4.12 -15.47 0.23
C LYS A 97 3.46 -14.44 1.16
N SER A 98 2.43 -14.83 1.89
CA SER A 98 1.73 -13.98 2.84
C SER A 98 1.96 -14.46 4.26
N LEU A 99 1.57 -13.64 5.22
CA LEU A 99 1.41 -14.03 6.61
C LEU A 99 -0.08 -13.94 6.97
N VAL A 100 -0.63 -14.95 7.63
CA VAL A 100 -2.04 -14.97 8.05
C VAL A 100 -2.11 -15.00 9.57
N SER A 101 -3.04 -14.26 10.15
CA SER A 101 -3.20 -14.24 11.61
C SER A 101 -3.68 -15.58 12.14
N LYS A 102 -3.16 -15.96 13.31
CA LYS A 102 -3.63 -17.15 14.03
C LYS A 102 -4.98 -16.89 14.68
N GLU A 103 -5.17 -15.68 15.17
CA GLU A 103 -6.37 -15.19 15.82
C GLU A 103 -7.32 -14.53 14.80
N VAL A 104 -8.58 -14.40 15.19
CA VAL A 104 -9.59 -13.60 14.47
C VAL A 104 -9.70 -12.22 15.13
N LEU A 105 -10.12 -11.22 14.36
CA LEU A 105 -10.36 -9.87 14.87
C LEU A 105 -11.43 -9.88 15.99
N PRO A 106 -11.29 -9.02 17.02
CA PRO A 106 -12.33 -8.85 18.04
C PRO A 106 -13.65 -8.42 17.41
N GLU A 107 -14.77 -8.71 18.05
CA GLU A 107 -16.08 -8.26 17.58
C GLU A 107 -16.15 -6.74 17.40
N GLY A 108 -17.09 -6.29 16.57
CA GLY A 108 -17.23 -4.91 16.17
C GLY A 108 -16.57 -4.60 14.83
N LYS A 109 -16.84 -3.38 14.35
CA LYS A 109 -16.40 -2.90 13.04
C LYS A 109 -15.42 -1.75 13.11
N ASN A 110 -15.23 -1.11 14.26
CA ASN A 110 -14.45 0.12 14.32
C ASN A 110 -13.62 0.17 15.61
N PHE A 111 -12.31 0.00 15.50
CA PHE A 111 -11.40 0.03 16.64
C PHE A 111 -9.99 0.47 16.25
N PRO A 112 -9.23 1.03 17.21
CA PRO A 112 -7.83 1.38 16.96
C PRO A 112 -7.00 0.13 16.73
N ALA A 113 -6.03 0.25 15.83
CA ALA A 113 -5.09 -0.79 15.47
C ALA A 113 -3.65 -0.23 15.45
N VAL A 114 -2.71 -1.07 15.89
CA VAL A 114 -1.28 -0.80 15.83
C VAL A 114 -0.61 -2.01 15.18
N LEU A 115 -0.11 -1.81 13.97
CA LEU A 115 0.70 -2.79 13.26
C LEU A 115 2.17 -2.54 13.60
N GLN A 116 2.83 -3.57 14.10
CA GLN A 116 4.26 -3.58 14.34
C GLN A 116 4.93 -4.47 13.31
N VAL A 117 5.90 -3.91 12.58
CA VAL A 117 6.69 -4.64 11.57
C VAL A 117 8.15 -4.59 11.99
N LYS A 118 8.81 -5.76 12.01
CA LYS A 118 10.23 -5.86 12.34
C LYS A 118 10.92 -6.81 11.36
N SER A 119 11.73 -6.25 10.49
CA SER A 119 12.66 -7.01 9.63
C SER A 119 14.05 -6.96 10.25
N ASN A 120 14.86 -5.94 9.93
CA ASN A 120 16.17 -5.71 10.51
C ASN A 120 16.17 -4.43 11.35
N GLY A 121 16.73 -4.49 12.56
CA GLY A 121 16.83 -3.32 13.44
C GLY A 121 15.59 -3.01 14.28
N LYS A 122 15.25 -1.72 14.39
CA LYS A 122 14.15 -1.24 15.26
C LYS A 122 12.79 -1.51 14.60
N PRO A 123 11.76 -1.91 15.38
CA PRO A 123 10.42 -2.07 14.83
C PRO A 123 9.84 -0.75 14.33
N VAL A 124 9.11 -0.81 13.22
CA VAL A 124 8.26 0.26 12.72
C VAL A 124 6.83 0.03 13.20
N PHE A 125 6.15 1.11 13.58
CA PHE A 125 4.77 1.06 14.09
C PHE A 125 3.86 1.91 13.21
N GLU A 126 2.90 1.28 12.58
CA GLU A 126 1.83 1.93 11.82
C GLU A 126 0.56 1.94 12.68
N ARG A 127 0.02 3.12 12.95
CA ARG A 127 -1.18 3.31 13.78
C ARG A 127 -2.33 3.77 12.92
N PHE A 128 -3.48 3.14 13.08
CA PHE A 128 -4.65 3.47 12.29
C PHE A 128 -5.95 3.02 12.94
N GLN A 129 -7.06 3.51 12.41
CA GLN A 129 -8.39 3.01 12.74
C GLN A 129 -8.73 1.85 11.81
N LEU A 130 -8.94 0.65 12.35
CA LEU A 130 -9.46 -0.48 11.57
C LEU A 130 -10.99 -0.38 11.54
N ASN A 131 -11.48 0.37 10.55
CA ASN A 131 -12.91 0.53 10.28
C ASN A 131 -13.35 -0.39 9.12
N LEU A 132 -14.16 -1.40 9.45
CA LEU A 132 -14.70 -2.41 8.56
C LEU A 132 -16.08 -2.03 8.00
N ALA A 133 -16.48 -0.76 8.12
CA ALA A 133 -17.65 -0.24 7.42
C ALA A 133 -17.31 0.02 5.94
N ASP A 134 -18.33 -0.05 5.09
CA ASP A 134 -18.21 0.33 3.68
C ASP A 134 -17.95 1.83 3.57
N CYS A 135 -17.01 2.21 2.72
CA CYS A 135 -16.79 3.61 2.38
C CYS A 135 -17.92 4.11 1.46
N PRO A 136 -18.51 5.29 1.73
CA PRO A 136 -19.51 5.86 0.83
C PRO A 136 -18.91 6.47 -0.46
N GLY A 137 -17.59 6.67 -0.49
CA GLY A 137 -16.88 7.35 -1.59
C GLY A 137 -16.05 6.44 -2.51
N CYS A 138 -15.78 5.20 -2.12
CA CYS A 138 -15.06 4.22 -2.94
C CYS A 138 -15.55 2.79 -2.67
N GLU A 139 -15.03 1.83 -3.44
CA GLU A 139 -15.40 0.41 -3.32
C GLU A 139 -14.77 -0.33 -2.14
N TYR A 140 -13.87 0.32 -1.40
CA TYR A 140 -13.13 -0.29 -0.29
C TYR A 140 -13.83 -0.08 1.05
N LEU A 141 -13.51 -0.94 2.01
CA LEU A 141 -13.84 -0.66 3.42
C LEU A 141 -13.03 0.54 3.92
N GLU A 142 -13.56 1.27 4.90
CA GLU A 142 -12.98 2.51 5.43
C GLU A 142 -11.50 2.38 5.84
N TYR A 143 -11.08 1.23 6.39
CA TYR A 143 -9.67 0.99 6.76
C TYR A 143 -8.68 0.99 5.58
N ALA A 144 -9.17 0.73 4.36
CA ALA A 144 -8.44 0.67 3.11
C ALA A 144 -8.84 1.79 2.13
N CYS A 145 -9.61 2.77 2.61
CA CYS A 145 -10.14 3.83 1.77
C CYS A 145 -9.05 4.70 1.13
N THR A 146 -9.29 5.08 -0.12
CA THR A 146 -8.40 5.91 -0.94
C THR A 146 -8.91 7.34 -1.13
N CYS A 147 -10.06 7.67 -0.54
CA CYS A 147 -10.67 8.99 -0.66
C CYS A 147 -10.00 10.01 0.27
N ASP A 148 -10.27 11.30 0.02
CA ASP A 148 -9.79 12.41 0.85
C ASP A 148 -10.80 12.90 1.88
N HIS A 149 -11.84 12.12 2.18
CA HIS A 149 -12.77 12.47 3.26
C HIS A 149 -12.17 12.16 4.64
N GLU A 150 -12.67 12.83 5.67
CA GLU A 150 -12.29 12.52 7.05
C GLU A 150 -12.83 11.13 7.44
N HIS A 151 -12.04 10.38 8.22
CA HIS A 151 -12.27 9.01 8.67
C HIS A 151 -12.25 8.90 10.20
#